data_AF-A0A5J5AXV2-F1
#
_entry.id   AF-A0A5J5AXV2-F1
#
_cell.length_a   1.000
_cell.length_b   1.000
_cell.length_c   1.000
_cell.angle_alpha   90.00
_cell.angle_beta   90.00
_cell.angle_gamma   90.00
#
_symmetry.space_group_name_H-M   'P 1'
#
loop_
_entity.id
_entity.type
_entity.pdbx_description
1 polymer ?
#
loop_
_entity_poly.entity_id
_entity_poly.type
_entity_poly.pdbx_seq_one_letter_code
_entity_poly.pdbx_strand_id
1 'polypeptide(L)'
;MSILSLGNENGDVGLFNFTTRTITRENYANNVVKCLKFSTDGAKLFAAIGNMVYEVETEDLHKVTRVYKAPSVITDFSVHWEGGHKLLYTCSDRLIQLWDARNIQPYRTFTHGFKLNCIDILSQEHVLVTGDSRGSVQSWNVRTMSPTYEYDYV
;
A
#
# COMPACT_ATOMS: atom_id res chain seq x y z
N MET A 1 -1.26 7.04 -21.08
CA MET A 1 -1.24 5.56 -21.14
C MET A 1 -2.38 5.08 -20.27
N SER A 2 -3.28 4.26 -20.80
CA SER A 2 -4.38 3.70 -20.00
C SER A 2 -4.05 2.24 -19.71
N ILE A 3 -3.66 1.95 -18.48
CA ILE A 3 -3.35 0.60 -17.98
C ILE A 3 -4.30 0.29 -16.83
N LEU A 4 -4.76 -0.96 -16.73
CA LEU A 4 -5.44 -1.51 -15.57
C LEU A 4 -4.55 -2.58 -14.92
N SER A 5 -4.32 -2.47 -13.62
CA SER A 5 -3.69 -3.54 -12.83
C SER A 5 -4.73 -4.51 -12.30
N LEU A 6 -4.42 -5.80 -12.32
CA LEU A 6 -5.27 -6.89 -11.87
C LEU A 6 -4.48 -7.79 -10.93
N GLY A 7 -5.14 -8.35 -9.94
CA GLY A 7 -4.55 -9.30 -8.99
C GLY A 7 -5.52 -10.44 -8.72
N ASN A 8 -5.01 -11.64 -8.38
CA ASN A 8 -5.86 -12.78 -8.06
C ASN A 8 -5.49 -13.44 -6.71
N GLU A 9 -6.18 -14.53 -6.39
CA GLU A 9 -6.00 -15.28 -5.13
C GLU A 9 -4.70 -16.10 -5.08
N ASN A 10 -4.05 -16.32 -6.23
CA ASN A 10 -2.82 -17.12 -6.35
C ASN A 10 -1.57 -16.25 -6.46
N GLY A 11 -1.70 -14.93 -6.31
CA GLY A 11 -0.60 -13.96 -6.34
C GLY A 11 -0.11 -13.58 -7.72
N ASP A 12 -0.91 -13.87 -8.75
CA ASP A 12 -0.68 -13.33 -10.08
C ASP A 12 -1.09 -11.87 -10.11
N VAL A 13 -0.20 -11.03 -10.62
CA VAL A 13 -0.42 -9.62 -10.89
C VAL A 13 -0.33 -9.41 -12.39
N GLY A 14 -1.37 -8.81 -12.97
CA GLY A 14 -1.46 -8.51 -14.39
C GLY A 14 -1.57 -7.02 -14.67
N LEU A 15 -1.09 -6.62 -15.84
CA LEU A 15 -1.30 -5.30 -16.44
C LEU A 15 -2.03 -5.47 -17.77
N PHE A 16 -3.18 -4.83 -17.91
CA PHE A 16 -3.94 -4.73 -19.16
C PHE A 16 -3.73 -3.35 -19.77
N ASN A 17 -3.18 -3.30 -20.98
CA ASN A 17 -3.04 -2.05 -21.74
C ASN A 17 -4.23 -1.88 -22.70
N PHE A 18 -5.06 -0.85 -22.49
CA PHE A 18 -6.24 -0.61 -23.33
C PHE A 18 -5.92 -0.18 -24.76
N THR A 19 -4.74 0.40 -24.97
CA THR A 19 -4.33 0.92 -26.28
C THR A 19 -3.90 -0.22 -27.20
N THR A 20 -3.05 -1.11 -26.68
CA THR A 20 -2.52 -2.27 -27.43
C THR A 20 -3.38 -3.51 -27.30
N ARG A 21 -4.30 -3.55 -26.32
CA ARG A 21 -5.12 -4.71 -25.95
C ARG A 21 -4.28 -5.93 -25.56
N THR A 22 -3.15 -5.69 -24.91
CA THR A 22 -2.23 -6.74 -24.46
C THR A 22 -2.31 -6.91 -22.94
N ILE A 23 -2.05 -8.13 -22.48
CA ILE A 23 -1.95 -8.49 -21.07
C ILE A 23 -0.54 -9.01 -20.80
N THR A 24 0.10 -8.42 -19.79
CA THR A 24 1.32 -8.97 -19.17
C THR A 24 0.96 -9.42 -17.77
N ARG A 25 1.53 -10.51 -17.28
CA ARG A 25 1.19 -11.08 -15.96
C ARG A 25 2.38 -11.80 -15.37
N GLU A 26 2.58 -11.65 -14.07
CA GLU A 26 3.65 -12.28 -13.30
C GLU A 26 3.14 -12.78 -11.96
N ASN A 27 3.69 -13.90 -11.49
CA ASN A 27 3.37 -14.45 -10.17
C ASN A 27 4.48 -14.08 -9.18
N TYR A 28 4.11 -13.45 -8.06
CA TYR A 28 5.10 -13.02 -7.05
C TYR A 28 5.11 -13.88 -5.78
N ALA A 29 4.00 -14.56 -5.49
CA ALA A 29 3.87 -15.44 -4.32
C ALA A 29 2.61 -16.31 -4.45
N ASN A 30 2.55 -17.41 -3.72
CA ASN A 30 1.35 -18.25 -3.66
C ASN A 30 0.39 -17.77 -2.56
N ASN A 31 -0.16 -16.56 -2.72
CA ASN A 31 -1.12 -15.96 -1.78
C ASN A 31 -1.95 -14.87 -2.48
N VAL A 32 -3.06 -14.45 -1.86
CA VAL A 32 -3.98 -13.48 -2.45
C VAL A 32 -3.36 -12.09 -2.60
N VAL A 33 -3.52 -11.51 -3.79
CA VAL A 33 -3.29 -10.08 -4.02
C VAL A 33 -4.43 -9.30 -3.38
N LYS A 34 -4.15 -8.60 -2.30
CA LYS A 34 -5.15 -7.82 -1.55
C LYS A 34 -5.36 -6.42 -2.11
N CYS A 35 -4.29 -5.78 -2.57
CA CYS A 35 -4.33 -4.40 -3.00
C CYS A 35 -3.24 -4.14 -4.04
N LEU A 36 -3.55 -3.27 -5.00
CA LEU A 36 -2.67 -2.82 -6.08
C LEU A 36 -2.75 -1.30 -6.19
N LYS A 37 -1.60 -0.62 -6.18
CA LYS A 37 -1.54 0.83 -6.33
C LYS A 37 -0.40 1.22 -7.26
N PHE A 38 -0.65 2.14 -8.19
CA PHE A 38 0.40 2.72 -9.02
C PHE A 38 1.11 3.86 -8.29
N SER A 39 2.35 4.14 -8.67
CA SER A 39 2.97 5.43 -8.39
C SER A 39 2.28 6.56 -9.16
N THR A 40 2.46 7.81 -8.70
CA THR A 40 1.85 9.00 -9.32
C THR A 40 2.27 9.21 -10.77
N ASP A 41 3.50 8.81 -11.12
CA ASP A 41 4.04 8.82 -12.48
C ASP A 41 3.67 7.56 -13.31
N GLY A 42 3.04 6.56 -12.68
CA GLY A 42 2.70 5.28 -13.31
C GLY A 42 3.89 4.38 -13.62
N ALA A 43 5.12 4.75 -13.24
CA ALA A 43 6.32 3.95 -13.53
C ALA A 43 6.40 2.70 -12.65
N LYS A 44 5.80 2.72 -11.45
CA LYS A 44 5.82 1.61 -10.49
C LYS A 44 4.42 1.10 -10.20
N LEU A 45 4.35 -0.21 -9.94
CA LEU A 45 3.20 -0.87 -9.36
C LEU A 45 3.58 -1.47 -8.01
N PHE A 46 2.73 -1.25 -7.01
CA PHE A 46 2.83 -1.84 -5.69
C PHE A 46 1.76 -2.92 -5.56
N ALA A 47 2.14 -4.12 -5.11
CA ALA A 47 1.23 -5.24 -4.91
C ALA A 47 1.34 -5.79 -3.49
N ALA A 48 0.27 -5.71 -2.71
CA ALA A 48 0.19 -6.33 -1.40
C ALA A 48 -0.28 -7.78 -1.52
N ILE A 49 0.58 -8.72 -1.13
CA ILE A 49 0.34 -10.16 -1.23
C ILE A 49 0.75 -10.80 0.11
N GLY A 50 -0.22 -11.35 0.84
CA GLY A 50 0.01 -11.84 2.20
C GLY A 50 0.52 -10.73 3.13
N ASN A 51 1.69 -10.90 3.72
CA ASN A 51 2.36 -9.89 4.57
C ASN A 51 3.45 -9.09 3.84
N MET A 52 3.48 -9.15 2.51
CA MET A 52 4.50 -8.48 1.71
C MET A 52 3.88 -7.44 0.77
N VAL A 53 4.61 -6.35 0.54
CA VAL A 53 4.35 -5.44 -0.58
C VAL A 53 5.49 -5.55 -1.57
N TYR A 54 5.18 -5.94 -2.80
CA TYR A 54 6.12 -5.98 -3.91
C TYR A 54 6.08 -4.65 -4.67
N GLU A 55 7.24 -4.08 -4.96
CA GLU A 55 7.38 -2.90 -5.80
C GLU A 55 8.05 -3.30 -7.11
N VAL A 56 7.32 -3.14 -8.21
CA VAL A 56 7.74 -3.61 -9.54
C VAL A 56 7.68 -2.49 -10.56
N GLU A 57 8.49 -2.60 -11.62
CA GLU A 57 8.39 -1.69 -12.76
C GLU A 57 7.12 -1.98 -13.55
N THR A 58 6.40 -0.93 -13.97
CA THR A 58 5.19 -1.08 -14.79
C THR A 58 5.53 -1.48 -16.23
N GLU A 59 6.70 -1.08 -16.73
CA GLU A 59 7.20 -1.47 -18.06
C GLU A 59 7.65 -2.93 -18.11
N ASP A 60 8.11 -3.48 -16.99
CA ASP A 60 8.59 -4.85 -16.87
C ASP A 60 8.27 -5.43 -15.50
N LEU A 61 7.18 -6.21 -15.42
CA LEU A 61 6.73 -6.84 -14.19
C LEU A 61 7.75 -7.82 -13.60
N HIS A 62 8.68 -8.38 -14.38
CA HIS A 62 9.72 -9.24 -13.84
C HIS A 62 10.71 -8.46 -12.95
N LYS A 63 10.81 -7.15 -13.14
CA LYS A 63 11.75 -6.29 -12.41
C LYS A 63 11.16 -5.86 -11.07
N VAL A 64 11.25 -6.76 -10.10
CA VAL A 64 10.99 -6.45 -8.69
C VAL A 64 12.14 -5.60 -8.16
N THR A 65 11.83 -4.36 -7.81
CA THR A 65 12.83 -3.43 -7.27
C THR A 65 12.96 -3.58 -5.76
N ARG A 66 11.86 -3.82 -5.05
CA ARG A 66 11.83 -3.98 -3.59
C ARG A 66 10.69 -4.85 -3.10
N VAL A 67 10.87 -5.38 -1.89
CA VAL A 67 9.84 -6.08 -1.13
C VAL A 67 9.84 -5.59 0.31
N TYR A 68 8.68 -5.16 0.80
CA TYR A 68 8.48 -4.69 2.18
C TYR A 68 7.73 -5.78 2.94
N LYS A 69 8.25 -6.20 4.11
CA LYS A 69 7.69 -7.33 4.87
C LYS A 69 7.10 -6.87 6.20
N ALA A 70 5.78 -6.85 6.29
CA ALA A 70 5.05 -6.59 7.51
C ALA A 70 5.04 -7.81 8.45
N PRO A 71 4.81 -7.62 9.77
CA PRO A 71 4.76 -8.71 10.75
C PRO A 71 3.53 -9.60 10.58
N SER A 72 2.46 -9.12 9.93
CA SER A 72 1.23 -9.85 9.70
C SER A 72 0.65 -9.54 8.31
N VAL A 73 -0.38 -10.28 7.92
CA VAL A 73 -1.08 -10.11 6.63
C VAL A 73 -1.56 -8.66 6.48
N ILE A 74 -1.24 -8.06 5.35
CA ILE A 74 -1.59 -6.70 5.01
C ILE A 74 -3.05 -6.70 4.53
N THR A 75 -3.88 -5.89 5.16
CA THR A 75 -5.28 -5.69 4.73
C THR A 75 -5.38 -4.62 3.66
N ASP A 76 -4.59 -3.54 3.80
CA ASP A 76 -4.52 -2.46 2.82
C ASP A 76 -3.19 -1.69 2.98
N PHE A 77 -2.84 -0.85 2.01
CA PHE A 77 -1.71 0.05 2.10
C PHE A 77 -1.96 1.32 1.29
N SER A 78 -1.26 2.41 1.60
CA SER A 78 -1.24 3.61 0.77
C SER A 78 0.18 4.09 0.53
N VAL A 79 0.39 4.80 -0.58
CA VAL A 79 1.73 5.23 -1.01
C VAL A 79 1.71 6.73 -1.29
N HIS A 80 2.74 7.43 -0.83
CA HIS A 80 2.89 8.87 -0.96
C HIS A 80 4.31 9.25 -1.35
N TRP A 81 4.44 10.37 -2.06
CA TRP A 81 5.70 10.91 -2.55
C TRP A 81 5.89 12.28 -1.92
N GLU A 82 6.89 12.42 -1.06
CA GLU A 82 7.24 13.67 -0.39
C GLU A 82 8.72 13.97 -0.66
N GLY A 83 9.01 15.16 -1.20
CA GLY A 83 10.39 15.61 -1.43
C GLY A 83 11.22 14.71 -2.36
N GLY A 84 10.59 13.98 -3.28
CA GLY A 84 11.25 13.02 -4.18
C GLY A 84 11.52 11.65 -3.54
N HIS A 85 11.01 11.40 -2.34
CA HIS A 85 11.11 10.12 -1.65
C HIS A 85 9.74 9.48 -1.49
N LYS A 86 9.73 8.14 -1.53
CA LYS A 86 8.52 7.35 -1.39
C LYS A 86 8.32 6.93 0.07
N LEU A 87 7.12 7.20 0.55
CA LEU A 87 6.58 6.74 1.82
C LEU A 87 5.48 5.71 1.53
N LEU A 88 5.62 4.53 2.13
CA LEU A 88 4.63 3.46 2.05
C LEU A 88 4.04 3.24 3.44
N TYR A 89 2.72 3.25 3.54
CA TYR A 89 1.96 2.99 4.76
C TYR A 89 1.26 1.66 4.62
N THR A 90 1.67 0.65 5.37
CA THR A 90 1.02 -0.65 5.35
C THR A 90 0.17 -0.84 6.59
N CYS A 91 -1.02 -1.37 6.41
CA CYS A 91 -1.93 -1.73 7.47
C CYS A 91 -1.96 -3.26 7.62
N SER A 92 -1.58 -3.76 8.79
CA SER A 92 -1.58 -5.20 9.09
C SER A 92 -2.03 -5.44 10.51
N ASP A 93 -3.12 -6.21 10.69
CA ASP A 93 -3.78 -6.38 11.98
C ASP A 93 -4.07 -5.02 12.65
N ARG A 94 -3.50 -4.73 13.82
CA ARG A 94 -3.66 -3.44 14.52
C ARG A 94 -2.52 -2.47 14.23
N LEU A 95 -1.62 -2.81 13.31
CA LEU A 95 -0.39 -2.07 13.09
C LEU A 95 -0.46 -1.25 11.82
N ILE A 96 0.03 -0.02 11.92
CA ILE A 96 0.39 0.81 10.78
C ILE A 96 1.91 0.86 10.75
N GLN A 97 2.53 0.44 9.65
CA GLN A 97 3.96 0.60 9.46
C GLN A 97 4.23 1.61 8.36
N LEU A 98 5.09 2.58 8.66
CA LEU A 98 5.63 3.51 7.68
C LEU A 98 6.99 3.01 7.20
N TRP A 99 7.14 2.90 5.90
CA TRP A 99 8.37 2.54 5.21
C TRP A 99 8.87 3.74 4.41
N ASP A 100 10.14 4.10 4.62
CA ASP A 100 10.84 5.05 3.76
C ASP A 100 11.68 4.26 2.76
N ALA A 101 11.53 4.57 1.47
CA ALA A 101 12.34 4.00 0.41
C ALA A 101 13.86 4.13 0.62
N ARG A 102 14.36 5.01 1.48
CA ARG A 102 15.81 5.10 1.73
C ARG A 102 16.29 4.01 2.69
N ASN A 103 15.39 3.38 3.43
CA ASN A 103 15.71 2.43 4.49
C ASN A 103 15.11 1.04 4.20
N ILE A 104 15.77 0.00 4.69
CA ILE A 104 15.29 -1.39 4.57
C ILE A 104 14.29 -1.74 5.68
N GLN A 105 14.38 -1.06 6.83
CA GLN A 105 13.52 -1.28 7.99
C GLN A 105 12.37 -0.27 8.03
N PRO A 106 11.22 -0.64 8.66
CA PRO A 106 10.12 0.31 8.85
C PRO A 106 10.62 1.49 9.68
N TYR A 107 10.38 2.69 9.17
CA TYR A 107 10.76 3.95 9.79
C TYR A 107 10.00 4.17 11.10
N ARG A 108 8.71 3.82 11.13
CA ARG A 108 7.85 3.89 12.34
C ARG A 108 6.79 2.80 12.32
N THR A 109 6.34 2.42 13.51
CA THR A 109 5.20 1.52 13.71
C THR A 109 4.24 2.15 14.71
N PHE A 110 2.94 2.12 14.40
CA PHE A 110 1.87 2.61 15.25
C PHE A 110 0.89 1.48 15.53
N THR A 111 0.25 1.52 16.69
CA THR A 111 -0.70 0.51 17.13
C THR A 111 -2.05 1.15 17.35
N HIS A 112 -3.05 0.63 16.65
CA HIS A 112 -4.46 0.92 16.83
C HIS A 112 -5.07 0.05 17.93
N GLY A 113 -6.21 0.47 18.47
CA GLY A 113 -6.95 -0.33 19.45
C GLY A 113 -7.50 -1.64 18.86
N PHE A 114 -7.95 -1.56 17.60
CA PHE A 114 -8.60 -2.66 16.89
C PHE A 114 -7.97 -2.92 15.53
N LYS A 115 -8.38 -4.04 14.92
CA LYS A 115 -7.88 -4.45 13.61
C LYS A 115 -8.27 -3.43 12.57
N LEU A 116 -7.30 -2.98 11.80
CA LEU A 116 -7.48 -2.03 10.73
C LEU A 116 -7.92 -2.73 9.44
N ASN A 117 -8.89 -2.11 8.78
CA ASN A 117 -9.49 -2.61 7.55
C ASN A 117 -9.02 -1.85 6.31
N CYS A 118 -8.77 -0.55 6.44
CA CYS A 118 -8.41 0.32 5.33
C CYS A 118 -7.51 1.46 5.79
N ILE A 119 -6.72 1.98 4.84
CA ILE A 119 -5.81 3.09 5.06
C ILE A 119 -5.69 3.92 3.79
N ASP A 120 -5.78 5.24 3.91
CA ASP A 120 -5.51 6.13 2.79
C ASP A 120 -4.84 7.43 3.21
N ILE A 121 -4.17 8.08 2.25
CA ILE A 121 -3.40 9.30 2.51
C ILE A 121 -3.88 10.46 1.63
N LEU A 122 -4.27 11.53 2.30
CA LEU A 122 -4.54 12.81 1.67
C LEU A 122 -3.23 13.58 1.57
N SER A 123 -2.52 13.34 0.47
CA SER A 123 -1.16 13.81 0.21
C SER A 123 -0.97 15.33 0.34
N GLN A 124 -1.93 16.13 -0.11
CA GLN A 124 -1.87 17.59 -0.05
C GLN A 124 -1.98 18.15 1.38
N GLU A 125 -2.72 17.44 2.24
CA GLU A 125 -2.97 17.87 3.62
C GLU A 125 -2.05 17.17 4.62
N HIS A 126 -1.20 16.25 4.14
CA HIS A 126 -0.36 15.39 4.98
C HIS A 126 -1.18 14.68 6.06
N VAL A 127 -2.37 14.18 5.68
CA VAL A 127 -3.26 13.45 6.59
C VAL A 127 -3.37 11.99 6.15
N LEU A 128 -3.11 11.09 7.07
CA LEU A 128 -3.38 9.66 6.91
C LEU A 128 -4.70 9.35 7.60
N VAL A 129 -5.62 8.66 6.92
CA VAL A 129 -6.90 8.23 7.45
C VAL A 129 -6.93 6.72 7.53
N THR A 130 -7.43 6.20 8.65
CA THR A 130 -7.51 4.76 8.93
C THR A 130 -8.90 4.40 9.43
N GLY A 131 -9.42 3.27 8.97
CA GLY A 131 -10.69 2.71 9.46
C GLY A 131 -10.47 1.34 10.09
N ASP A 132 -11.08 1.12 11.25
CA ASP A 132 -10.96 -0.14 12.00
C ASP A 132 -12.21 -1.03 11.96
N SER A 133 -12.09 -2.22 12.53
CA SER A 133 -13.15 -3.23 12.61
C SER A 133 -14.31 -2.89 13.55
N ARG A 134 -14.19 -1.80 14.34
CA ARG A 134 -15.23 -1.30 15.24
C ARG A 134 -15.94 -0.06 14.68
N GLY A 135 -15.59 0.37 13.47
CA GLY A 135 -16.17 1.55 12.84
C GLY A 135 -15.52 2.86 13.27
N SER A 136 -14.38 2.80 13.98
CA SER A 136 -13.59 3.98 14.29
C SER A 136 -12.84 4.44 13.04
N VAL A 137 -12.90 5.75 12.78
CA VAL A 137 -12.13 6.43 11.76
C VAL A 137 -11.18 7.40 12.45
N GLN A 138 -9.89 7.14 12.32
CA GLN A 138 -8.84 8.00 12.88
C GLN A 138 -8.06 8.69 11.77
N SER A 139 -7.73 9.95 12.02
CA SER A 139 -6.86 10.76 11.17
C SER A 139 -5.55 11.06 11.88
N TRP A 140 -4.46 11.05 11.15
CA TRP A 140 -3.10 11.23 11.65
C TRP A 140 -2.39 12.28 10.83
N ASN A 141 -1.71 13.21 11.48
CA ASN A 141 -0.80 14.11 10.78
C ASN A 141 0.45 13.33 10.39
N VAL A 142 0.79 13.27 9.11
CA VAL A 142 1.91 12.47 8.57
C VAL A 142 3.28 12.98 9.00
N ARG A 143 3.43 14.29 9.27
CA ARG A 143 4.73 14.87 9.66
C ARG A 143 5.04 14.62 11.13
N THR A 144 4.06 14.85 12.00
CA THR A 144 4.23 14.65 13.44
C THR A 144 3.97 13.20 13.84
N MET A 145 3.17 12.49 13.03
CA MET A 145 2.63 11.16 13.30
C MET A 145 1.86 11.08 14.61
N SER A 146 1.06 12.10 14.85
CA SER A 146 0.13 12.18 15.98
C SER A 146 -1.31 12.05 15.48
N PRO A 147 -2.20 11.39 16.25
CA PRO A 147 -3.62 11.42 15.94
C PRO A 147 -4.11 12.87 15.99
N THR A 148 -4.88 13.27 14.98
CA THR A 148 -5.46 14.62 14.88
C THR A 148 -6.92 14.58 15.28
N TYR A 149 -7.67 13.59 14.79
CA TYR A 149 -9.09 13.39 15.10
C TYR A 149 -9.44 11.91 15.12
N GLU A 150 -10.37 11.53 15.98
CA GLU A 150 -10.99 10.21 16.08
C GLU A 150 -12.51 10.37 15.99
N TYR A 151 -13.14 9.60 15.12
CA TYR A 151 -14.58 9.56 14.91
C TYR A 151 -15.06 8.13 15.11
N ASP A 152 -15.90 7.92 16.13
CA ASP A 152 -16.53 6.63 16.36
C ASP A 152 -17.96 6.67 15.83
N TYR A 153 -18.22 5.87 14.79
CA TYR A 153 -19.60 5.62 14.34
C TYR A 153 -20.20 4.52 15.22
N VAL A 154 -20.71 4.90 16.40
CA VAL A 154 -21.49 4.02 17.30
C VAL A 154 -22.98 4.17 17.05
#